data_AF-A0A2D4MJB5-F1
#
_entry.id   AF-A0A2D4MJB5-F1
#
_cell.length_a   1.000
_cell.length_b   1.000
_cell.length_c   1.000
_cell.angle_alpha   90.00
_cell.angle_beta   90.00
_cell.angle_gamma   90.00
#
_symmetry.space_group_name_H-M   'P 1'
#
loop_
_entity.id
_entity.type
_entity.pdbx_description
1 polymer ?
#
loop_
_entity_poly.entity_id
_entity_poly.type
_entity_poly.pdbx_seq_one_letter_code
_entity_poly.pdbx_strand_id
1 'polypeptide(L)'
;YMGALGWKSTSFPVFHLFSLLSRPSRTMEKWSGVAGRLGRCLRSPPGAPRPAPLWRAASSAAQAASVPRHEERLKRPEELPGKGSLKTFYWLFVKGYLLHTHQLQIISKKRYGPIWKSVVGPNLNVNIGSPEILEELLRQEGKYPIRSDMSLWKEHRDLRHLSYGPFTEDGERWHHLRQVLNKRMLKPSEALLYADSINEVVSDLIVHLQDERSKSSSGVKVDDMANLLYRFALEGVFVACGGAMNEL
;
A
#
# COMPACT_ATOMS: atom_id res chain seq x y z
N TYR A 1 13.05 -22.28 -29.48
CA TYR A 1 14.37 -22.42 -30.12
C TYR A 1 14.70 -21.11 -30.81
N MET A 2 15.93 -20.61 -30.62
CA MET A 2 16.47 -19.28 -31.00
C MET A 2 15.93 -18.10 -30.18
N GLY A 3 16.74 -17.24 -29.55
CA GLY A 3 18.19 -17.16 -29.49
C GLY A 3 18.60 -16.28 -28.32
N ALA A 4 19.65 -16.71 -27.63
CA ALA A 4 20.31 -16.01 -26.55
C ALA A 4 21.03 -14.76 -27.07
N LEU A 5 20.83 -13.62 -26.41
CA LEU A 5 21.78 -12.52 -26.41
C LEU A 5 21.95 -12.07 -24.96
N GLY A 6 23.07 -12.51 -24.38
CA GLY A 6 23.50 -12.08 -23.07
C GLY A 6 23.91 -10.62 -23.09
N TRP A 7 23.56 -9.90 -22.04
CA TRP A 7 24.27 -8.68 -21.67
C TRP A 7 24.82 -8.83 -20.26
N LYS A 8 26.16 -8.83 -20.19
CA LYS A 8 26.92 -8.71 -18.95
C LYS A 8 26.79 -7.29 -18.40
N SER A 9 26.55 -7.21 -17.09
CA SER A 9 27.14 -6.26 -16.15
C SER A 9 27.18 -4.77 -16.53
N THR A 10 26.32 -3.99 -15.87
CA THR A 10 26.73 -2.69 -15.30
C THR A 10 26.08 -2.50 -13.94
N SER A 11 26.88 -2.72 -12.90
CA SER A 11 26.62 -2.33 -11.52
C SER A 11 26.19 -0.85 -11.46
N PHE A 12 25.09 -0.55 -10.75
CA PHE A 12 24.71 0.83 -10.44
C PHE A 12 24.58 1.05 -8.93
N PRO A 13 25.19 2.13 -8.40
CA PRO A 13 25.21 2.45 -6.98
C PRO A 13 24.05 3.39 -6.64
N VAL A 14 22.85 2.85 -6.38
CA VAL A 14 21.76 3.63 -5.75
C VAL A 14 21.50 3.15 -4.31
N PHE A 15 21.95 1.95 -3.97
CA PHE A 15 21.84 1.40 -2.61
C PHE A 15 23.03 1.74 -1.69
N HIS A 16 24.16 2.20 -2.24
CA HIS A 16 25.31 2.62 -1.41
C HIS A 16 25.10 3.96 -0.69
N LEU A 17 24.10 4.76 -1.07
CA LEU A 17 23.77 6.03 -0.40
C LEU A 17 22.76 5.89 0.75
N PHE A 18 22.24 4.68 1.01
CA PHE A 18 21.28 4.42 2.09
C PHE A 18 21.94 4.21 3.46
N SER A 19 23.27 4.12 3.54
CA SER A 19 23.99 3.78 4.78
C SER A 19 24.58 4.97 5.56
N LEU A 20 24.38 6.23 5.13
CA LEU A 20 25.11 7.37 5.73
C LEU A 20 24.27 8.58 6.18
N LEU A 21 22.94 8.50 6.20
CA LEU A 21 22.10 9.63 6.65
C LEU A 21 21.00 9.24 7.66
N SER A 22 21.33 8.36 8.61
CA SER A 22 20.55 8.18 9.83
C SER A 22 21.23 8.87 11.02
N ARG A 23 21.01 10.17 11.15
CA ARG A 23 21.14 10.90 12.42
C ARG A 23 19.91 11.81 12.58
N PRO A 24 19.09 11.64 13.63
CA PRO A 24 17.94 12.50 13.85
C PRO A 24 18.38 13.81 14.52
N SER A 25 18.04 14.96 13.91
CA SER A 25 18.14 16.26 14.57
C SER A 25 16.79 16.63 15.20
N ARG A 26 16.81 16.84 16.51
CA ARG A 26 15.73 17.37 17.37
C ARG A 26 15.34 18.80 16.99
N THR A 27 14.17 19.20 17.52
CA THR A 27 13.47 20.51 17.54
C THR A 27 12.41 20.62 16.43
N MET A 28 11.14 20.91 16.72
CA MET A 28 10.66 22.03 17.53
C MET A 28 9.25 21.76 18.12
N GLU A 29 9.08 22.09 19.39
CA GLU A 29 7.81 22.17 20.11
C GLU A 29 7.06 23.48 19.80
N LYS A 30 5.79 23.49 20.27
CA LYS A 30 4.86 24.60 20.53
C LYS A 30 3.91 24.90 19.39
N TRP A 31 2.66 24.49 19.56
CA TRP A 31 1.52 25.41 19.78
C TRP A 31 0.44 24.65 20.56
N SER A 32 0.21 25.06 21.80
CA SER A 32 -0.90 24.64 22.65
C SER A 32 -1.72 25.87 23.04
N GLY A 33 -3.04 25.75 22.96
CA GLY A 33 -3.98 26.67 23.60
C GLY A 33 -5.10 27.11 22.66
N VAL A 34 -6.28 26.53 22.79
CA VAL A 34 -7.39 27.08 23.58
C VAL A 34 -8.40 25.95 23.79
N ALA A 35 -8.62 25.59 25.05
CA ALA A 35 -9.72 24.73 25.48
C ALA A 35 -10.88 25.61 25.96
N GLY A 36 -12.11 25.22 25.64
CA GLY A 36 -13.31 25.94 26.07
C GLY A 36 -14.58 25.12 25.93
N ARG A 37 -14.86 24.31 26.95
CA ARG A 37 -16.13 23.70 27.40
C ARG A 37 -17.44 24.08 26.67
N LEU A 38 -18.24 23.05 26.40
CA LEU A 38 -19.68 22.85 26.69
C LEU A 38 -19.93 21.38 26.31
N GLY A 39 -20.56 20.48 27.06
CA GLY A 39 -21.71 20.54 27.95
C GLY A 39 -22.39 19.17 27.77
N ARG A 40 -22.70 18.47 28.86
CA ARG A 40 -23.15 17.08 28.91
C ARG A 40 -24.66 16.97 28.64
N CYS A 41 -25.10 15.77 28.24
CA CYS A 41 -26.48 15.25 28.12
C CYS A 41 -27.14 15.55 26.76
N LEU A 42 -27.71 14.57 26.03
CA LEU A 42 -28.83 13.72 26.45
C LEU A 42 -28.88 12.37 25.71
N ARG A 43 -29.44 11.40 26.44
CA ARG A 43 -29.91 10.05 26.05
C ARG A 43 -30.52 9.96 24.65
N SER A 44 -30.17 8.88 23.95
CA SER A 44 -30.91 8.35 22.79
C SER A 44 -32.25 7.73 23.22
N PRO A 45 -33.38 8.02 22.52
CA PRO A 45 -34.57 7.19 22.60
C PRO A 45 -34.48 6.01 21.61
N PRO A 46 -35.07 4.84 21.94
CA PRO A 46 -35.10 3.68 21.05
C PRO A 46 -36.31 3.75 20.10
N GLY A 47 -36.13 3.22 18.89
CA GLY A 47 -37.24 2.91 17.98
C GLY A 47 -37.45 3.91 16.85
N ALA A 48 -36.71 3.72 15.76
CA ALA A 48 -37.10 4.21 14.43
C ALA A 48 -36.89 3.06 13.41
N PRO A 49 -37.85 2.80 12.51
CA PRO A 49 -37.84 1.61 11.67
C PRO A 49 -36.79 1.69 10.56
N ARG A 50 -36.15 0.54 10.29
CA ARG A 50 -35.25 0.31 9.15
C ARG A 50 -35.99 0.57 7.83
N PRO A 51 -35.45 1.34 6.87
CA PRO A 51 -36.00 1.35 5.53
C PRO A 51 -35.66 0.04 4.81
N ALA A 52 -36.68 -0.66 4.32
CA ALA A 52 -36.57 -1.85 3.48
C ALA A 52 -36.02 -1.49 2.08
N PRO A 53 -35.36 -2.43 1.38
CA PRO A 53 -34.80 -2.18 0.06
C PRO A 53 -35.93 -2.13 -0.99
N LEU A 54 -36.24 -0.93 -1.48
CA LEU A 54 -37.11 -0.75 -2.64
C LEU A 54 -36.31 -1.06 -3.91
N TRP A 55 -36.23 -2.34 -4.26
CA TRP A 55 -36.02 -2.73 -5.64
C TRP A 55 -37.37 -2.59 -6.36
N ARG A 56 -37.55 -1.51 -7.13
CA ARG A 56 -38.53 -1.50 -8.23
C ARG A 56 -37.75 -1.25 -9.51
N ALA A 57 -37.75 -2.26 -10.36
CA ALA A 57 -37.37 -2.14 -11.74
C ALA A 57 -38.35 -1.20 -12.45
N ALA A 58 -37.92 0.03 -12.72
CA ALA A 58 -38.54 0.88 -13.71
C ALA A 58 -37.81 0.64 -15.03
N SER A 59 -38.42 -0.17 -15.90
CA SER A 59 -38.00 -0.31 -17.30
C SER A 59 -38.33 1.00 -18.02
N SER A 60 -37.33 1.89 -18.11
CA SER A 60 -37.37 3.00 -19.05
C SER A 60 -36.46 2.64 -20.22
N ALA A 61 -37.07 2.39 -21.37
CA ALA A 61 -36.38 2.26 -22.65
C ALA A 61 -35.78 3.62 -23.02
N ALA A 62 -34.63 3.94 -22.41
CA ALA A 62 -33.79 5.04 -22.83
C ALA A 62 -33.12 4.61 -24.14
N GLN A 63 -33.55 5.24 -25.24
CA GLN A 63 -32.91 5.16 -26.53
C GLN A 63 -31.39 5.35 -26.34
N ALA A 64 -30.63 4.32 -26.72
CA ALA A 64 -29.18 4.39 -26.75
C ALA A 64 -28.80 5.45 -27.78
N ALA A 65 -28.64 6.70 -27.32
CA ALA A 65 -27.94 7.72 -28.07
C ALA A 65 -26.53 7.16 -28.32
N SER A 66 -26.27 6.75 -29.55
CA SER A 66 -24.96 6.33 -30.00
C SER A 66 -24.01 7.51 -29.84
N VAL A 67 -23.28 7.54 -28.73
CA VAL A 67 -22.10 8.42 -28.61
C VAL A 67 -21.20 8.06 -29.78
N PRO A 68 -20.85 9.00 -30.67
CA PRO A 68 -19.95 8.70 -31.76
C PRO A 68 -18.64 8.23 -31.13
N ARG A 69 -18.34 6.95 -31.29
CA ARG A 69 -17.05 6.37 -30.93
C ARG A 69 -16.04 6.96 -31.89
N HIS A 70 -15.57 8.16 -31.56
CA HIS A 70 -14.38 8.71 -32.17
C HIS A 70 -13.30 7.66 -31.93
N GLU A 71 -12.70 7.13 -32.99
CA GLU A 71 -11.44 6.40 -32.88
C GLU A 71 -10.39 7.42 -32.42
N GLU A 72 -10.42 7.79 -31.13
CA GLU A 72 -9.35 8.51 -30.50
C GLU A 72 -8.14 7.60 -30.58
N ARG A 73 -7.23 7.94 -31.50
CA ARG A 73 -5.87 7.42 -31.56
C ARG A 73 -5.35 7.28 -30.12
N LEU A 74 -5.11 6.04 -29.69
CA LEU A 74 -4.59 5.77 -28.35
C LEU A 74 -3.31 6.58 -28.15
N LYS A 75 -3.33 7.47 -27.15
CA LYS A 75 -2.17 8.31 -26.82
C LYS A 75 -1.03 7.42 -26.42
N ARG A 76 0.13 7.62 -27.03
CA ARG A 76 1.32 6.87 -26.64
C ARG A 76 1.78 7.33 -25.24
N PRO A 77 2.43 6.47 -24.45
CA PRO A 77 2.96 6.86 -23.15
C PRO A 77 3.87 8.10 -23.21
N GLU A 78 4.54 8.32 -24.35
CA GLU A 78 5.41 9.47 -24.60
C GLU A 78 4.63 10.77 -24.83
N GLU A 79 3.38 10.68 -25.29
CA GLU A 79 2.50 11.83 -25.57
C GLU A 79 1.77 12.31 -24.29
N LEU A 80 1.83 11.53 -23.21
CA LEU A 80 1.22 11.91 -21.93
C LEU A 80 1.93 13.11 -21.28
N PRO A 81 1.18 14.02 -20.64
CA PRO A 81 1.76 15.13 -19.89
C PRO A 81 2.56 14.58 -18.71
N GLY A 82 3.70 15.19 -18.38
CA GLY A 82 4.52 14.71 -17.28
C GLY A 82 5.89 15.35 -17.15
N LYS A 83 6.68 14.81 -16.22
CA LYS A 83 8.07 15.23 -15.99
C LYS A 83 9.00 14.34 -16.80
N GLY A 84 9.90 14.96 -17.58
CA GLY A 84 11.06 14.27 -18.16
C GLY A 84 12.10 13.94 -17.08
N SER A 85 13.06 13.09 -17.41
CA SER A 85 14.01 12.49 -16.45
C SER A 85 14.78 13.53 -15.62
N LEU A 86 15.32 14.58 -16.24
CA LEU A 86 16.04 15.65 -15.55
C LEU A 86 15.16 16.39 -14.55
N LYS A 87 13.91 16.66 -14.94
CA LYS A 87 12.95 17.34 -14.07
C LYS A 87 12.56 16.43 -12.91
N THR A 88 12.37 15.13 -13.13
CA THR A 88 12.12 14.19 -12.03
C THR A 88 13.29 14.15 -11.06
N PHE A 89 14.53 14.06 -11.55
CA PHE A 89 15.74 14.07 -10.74
C PHE A 89 15.84 15.34 -9.87
N TYR A 90 15.64 16.51 -10.46
CA TYR A 90 15.62 17.79 -9.74
C TYR A 90 14.57 17.79 -8.62
N TRP A 91 13.37 17.29 -8.88
CA TRP A 91 12.32 17.25 -7.87
C TRP A 91 12.63 16.26 -6.73
N LEU A 92 13.19 15.09 -7.03
CA LEU A 92 13.51 14.08 -6.03
C LEU A 92 14.67 14.52 -5.13
N PHE A 93 15.78 14.95 -5.72
CA PHE A 93 17.03 15.17 -4.99
C PHE A 93 17.23 16.63 -4.59
N VAL A 94 17.11 17.57 -5.54
CA VAL A 94 17.39 19.00 -5.28
C VAL A 94 16.27 19.66 -4.47
N LYS A 95 15.01 19.32 -4.76
CA LYS A 95 13.86 19.80 -3.98
C LYS A 95 13.55 18.93 -2.76
N GLY A 96 14.27 17.83 -2.54
CA GLY A 96 14.15 17.01 -1.32
C GLY A 96 12.89 16.14 -1.22
N TYR A 97 12.24 15.80 -2.34
CA TYR A 97 11.03 14.95 -2.32
C TYR A 97 11.34 13.44 -2.31
N LEU A 98 12.59 13.01 -2.23
CA LEU A 98 12.95 11.58 -2.23
C LEU A 98 12.27 10.79 -1.10
N LEU A 99 12.12 11.37 0.09
CA LEU A 99 11.40 10.77 1.23
C LEU A 99 9.92 11.18 1.29
N HIS A 100 9.47 12.04 0.39
CA HIS A 100 8.12 12.61 0.34
C HIS A 100 7.48 12.43 -1.05
N THR A 101 7.76 11.29 -1.69
CA THR A 101 7.30 10.99 -3.06
C THR A 101 5.78 10.99 -3.20
N HIS A 102 5.05 10.60 -2.14
CA HIS A 102 3.59 10.69 -2.09
C HIS A 102 3.08 12.14 -2.25
N GLN A 103 3.76 13.13 -1.68
CA GLN A 103 3.42 14.55 -1.89
C GLN A 103 3.68 14.97 -3.33
N LEU A 104 4.78 14.47 -3.92
CA LEU A 104 5.10 14.73 -5.32
C LEU A 104 4.04 14.14 -6.27
N GLN A 105 3.43 13.00 -5.93
CA GLN A 105 2.30 12.45 -6.68
C GLN A 105 1.07 13.38 -6.60
N ILE A 106 0.74 13.92 -5.43
CA ILE A 106 -0.36 14.88 -5.26
C ILE A 106 -0.14 16.13 -6.11
N ILE A 107 1.07 16.71 -6.05
CA ILE A 107 1.45 17.88 -6.85
C ILE A 107 1.36 17.57 -8.35
N SER A 108 1.84 16.39 -8.76
CA SER A 108 1.84 15.97 -10.17
C SER A 108 0.43 15.75 -10.70
N LYS A 109 -0.44 15.08 -9.92
CA LYS A 109 -1.87 14.93 -10.25
C LYS A 109 -2.55 16.28 -10.43
N LYS A 110 -2.34 17.23 -9.51
CA LYS A 110 -2.90 18.60 -9.63
C LYS A 110 -2.41 19.33 -10.88
N ARG A 111 -1.17 19.07 -11.32
CA ARG A 111 -0.54 19.76 -12.45
C ARG A 111 -0.83 19.15 -13.81
N TYR A 112 -0.89 17.83 -13.90
CA TYR A 112 -0.94 17.09 -15.16
C TYR A 112 -2.26 16.38 -15.39
N GLY A 113 -3.13 16.32 -14.38
CA GLY A 113 -4.43 15.67 -14.45
C GLY A 113 -4.42 14.22 -13.92
N PRO A 114 -5.45 13.44 -14.24
CA PRO A 114 -5.68 12.11 -13.65
C PRO A 114 -4.73 11.03 -14.16
N ILE A 115 -4.09 11.22 -15.31
CA ILE A 115 -3.07 10.33 -15.87
C ILE A 115 -1.86 11.18 -16.27
N TRP A 116 -0.67 10.79 -15.82
CA TRP A 116 0.56 11.49 -16.19
C TRP A 116 1.77 10.56 -16.24
N LYS A 117 2.80 10.95 -17.00
CA LYS A 117 4.07 10.21 -17.04
C LYS A 117 5.10 10.77 -16.07
N SER A 118 5.94 9.88 -15.55
CA SER A 118 7.16 10.23 -14.82
C SER A 118 8.29 9.28 -15.17
N VAL A 119 9.45 9.83 -15.51
CA VAL A 119 10.65 9.03 -15.78
C VAL A 119 11.55 9.04 -14.55
N VAL A 120 11.88 7.86 -14.04
CA VAL A 120 12.79 7.65 -12.91
C VAL A 120 13.89 6.68 -13.36
N GLY A 121 15.12 7.17 -13.46
CA GLY A 121 16.21 6.38 -14.03
C GLY A 121 15.86 5.91 -15.46
N PRO A 122 16.02 4.62 -15.78
CA PRO A 122 15.65 4.07 -17.08
C PRO A 122 14.14 3.80 -17.23
N ASN A 123 13.36 3.89 -16.16
CA ASN A 123 11.98 3.44 -16.14
C ASN A 123 11.00 4.59 -16.44
N LEU A 124 10.21 4.41 -17.49
CA LEU A 124 9.03 5.23 -17.78
C LEU A 124 7.85 4.69 -16.98
N ASN A 125 7.28 5.52 -16.10
CA ASN A 125 6.11 5.17 -15.31
C ASN A 125 4.91 5.99 -15.78
N VAL A 126 3.80 5.32 -16.05
CA VAL A 126 2.49 5.95 -16.22
C VAL A 126 1.77 5.88 -14.88
N ASN A 127 1.45 7.04 -14.33
CA ASN A 127 0.81 7.16 -13.04
C ASN A 127 -0.68 7.43 -13.25
N ILE A 128 -1.51 6.74 -12.46
CA ILE A 128 -2.96 6.88 -12.48
C ILE A 128 -3.39 7.44 -11.12
N GLY A 129 -4.12 8.54 -11.17
CA GLY A 129 -4.60 9.26 -10.00
C GLY A 129 -6.11 9.41 -9.94
N SER A 130 -6.88 8.70 -10.76
CA SER A 130 -8.35 8.69 -10.75
C SER A 130 -8.85 7.29 -10.35
N PRO A 131 -9.82 7.20 -9.41
CA PRO A 131 -10.40 5.92 -9.03
C PRO A 131 -11.19 5.28 -10.17
N GLU A 132 -11.83 6.07 -11.04
CA GLU A 132 -12.60 5.57 -12.19
C GLU A 132 -11.69 4.87 -13.21
N ILE A 133 -10.54 5.49 -13.52
CA ILE A 133 -9.54 4.93 -14.44
C ILE A 133 -8.87 3.70 -13.82
N LEU A 134 -8.58 3.74 -12.52
CA LEU A 134 -8.00 2.60 -11.82
C LEU A 134 -8.97 1.41 -11.79
N GLU A 135 -10.26 1.65 -11.59
CA GLU A 135 -11.29 0.61 -11.64
C GLU A 135 -11.32 -0.06 -13.01
N GLU A 136 -11.33 0.72 -14.09
CA GLU A 136 -11.32 0.18 -15.45
C GLU A 136 -10.06 -0.66 -15.71
N LEU A 137 -8.89 -0.16 -15.30
CA LEU A 137 -7.63 -0.89 -15.42
C LEU A 137 -7.68 -2.23 -14.67
N LEU A 138 -8.14 -2.24 -13.42
CA LEU A 138 -8.20 -3.45 -12.60
C LEU A 138 -9.21 -4.46 -13.15
N ARG A 139 -10.29 -4.02 -13.79
CA ARG A 139 -11.22 -4.92 -14.49
C ARG A 139 -10.59 -5.56 -15.74
N GLN A 140 -9.58 -4.92 -16.34
CA GLN A 140 -8.89 -5.35 -17.55
C GLN A 140 -7.54 -6.06 -17.28
N GLU A 141 -7.04 -6.08 -16.05
CA GLU A 141 -5.70 -6.56 -15.64
C GLU A 141 -5.42 -8.04 -16.02
N GLY A 142 -6.47 -8.82 -16.28
CA GLY A 142 -6.37 -10.21 -16.71
C GLY A 142 -6.06 -11.17 -15.55
N LYS A 143 -5.82 -12.45 -15.88
CA LYS A 143 -5.64 -13.52 -14.89
C LYS A 143 -4.29 -13.47 -14.16
N TYR A 144 -3.26 -12.95 -14.83
CA TYR A 144 -1.87 -13.01 -14.38
C TYR A 144 -1.26 -11.59 -14.34
N PRO A 145 -1.59 -10.77 -13.32
CA PRO A 145 -1.01 -9.45 -13.16
C PRO A 145 0.51 -9.48 -12.97
N ILE A 146 1.20 -8.47 -13.51
CA ILE A 146 2.64 -8.28 -13.37
C ILE A 146 2.86 -6.92 -12.70
N ARG A 147 3.56 -6.90 -11.56
CA ARG A 147 3.64 -5.70 -10.71
C ARG A 147 4.86 -4.83 -11.00
N SER A 148 6.06 -5.40 -10.87
CA SER A 148 7.35 -4.75 -11.18
C SER A 148 8.42 -5.81 -11.36
N ASP A 149 9.53 -5.45 -12.00
CA ASP A 149 10.72 -6.30 -11.99
C ASP A 149 11.28 -6.43 -10.56
N MET A 150 11.37 -7.66 -10.08
CA MET A 150 11.90 -8.03 -8.76
C MET A 150 13.27 -8.72 -8.86
N SER A 151 14.04 -8.44 -9.93
CA SER A 151 15.36 -9.02 -10.20
C SER A 151 16.29 -9.05 -8.99
N LEU A 152 16.44 -7.93 -8.27
CA LEU A 152 17.29 -7.87 -7.06
C LEU A 152 16.84 -8.82 -5.95
N TRP A 153 15.53 -8.97 -5.75
CA TRP A 153 14.99 -9.89 -4.75
C TRP A 153 15.13 -11.35 -5.19
N LYS A 154 14.91 -11.63 -6.48
CA LYS A 154 15.12 -12.96 -7.07
C LYS A 154 16.59 -13.39 -6.94
N GLU A 155 17.52 -12.51 -7.31
CA GLU A 155 18.96 -12.74 -7.19
C GLU A 155 19.37 -13.08 -5.76
N HIS A 156 18.91 -12.31 -4.77
CA HIS A 156 19.19 -12.61 -3.37
C HIS A 156 18.73 -14.03 -2.96
N ARG A 157 17.55 -14.46 -3.42
CA ARG A 157 17.00 -15.78 -3.12
C ARG A 157 17.78 -16.89 -3.82
N ASP A 158 18.19 -16.68 -5.07
CA ASP A 158 19.00 -17.62 -5.83
C ASP A 158 20.37 -17.85 -5.16
N LEU A 159 21.04 -16.76 -4.76
CA LEU A 159 22.32 -16.78 -4.05
C LEU A 159 22.26 -17.43 -2.67
N ARG A 160 21.06 -17.68 -2.14
CA ARG A 160 20.82 -18.28 -0.82
C ARG A 160 20.03 -19.59 -0.93
N HIS A 161 19.75 -20.06 -2.13
CA HIS A 161 18.94 -21.24 -2.40
C HIS A 161 17.55 -21.19 -1.70
N LEU A 162 16.93 -20.02 -1.64
CA LEU A 162 15.61 -19.81 -1.06
C LEU A 162 14.52 -19.94 -2.14
N SER A 163 13.43 -20.65 -1.83
CA SER A 163 12.26 -20.77 -2.71
C SER A 163 11.61 -19.42 -2.98
N TYR A 164 10.94 -19.19 -4.10
CA TYR A 164 10.27 -17.91 -4.34
C TYR A 164 8.88 -17.83 -3.69
N GLY A 165 8.47 -16.60 -3.33
CA GLY A 165 7.14 -16.34 -2.76
C GLY A 165 6.23 -15.55 -3.71
N PRO A 166 4.98 -15.27 -3.29
CA PRO A 166 4.01 -14.52 -4.11
C PRO A 166 4.46 -13.11 -4.52
N PHE A 167 5.45 -12.55 -3.83
CA PHE A 167 6.02 -11.24 -4.18
C PHE A 167 7.09 -11.33 -5.27
N THR A 168 7.74 -12.48 -5.43
CA THR A 168 8.85 -12.70 -6.36
C THR A 168 8.48 -13.64 -7.51
N GLU A 169 7.31 -14.26 -7.51
CA GLU A 169 6.79 -15.04 -8.63
C GLU A 169 5.88 -14.21 -9.52
N ASP A 170 5.80 -14.59 -10.80
CA ASP A 170 4.93 -13.99 -11.80
C ASP A 170 4.14 -15.09 -12.56
N GLY A 171 3.13 -14.69 -13.33
CA GLY A 171 2.43 -15.60 -14.24
C GLY A 171 1.65 -16.72 -13.53
N GLU A 172 1.72 -17.94 -14.08
CA GLU A 172 0.96 -19.08 -13.57
C GLU A 172 1.46 -19.56 -12.19
N ARG A 173 2.78 -19.48 -11.95
CA ARG A 173 3.38 -19.86 -10.66
C ARG A 173 2.89 -18.96 -9.54
N TRP A 174 2.89 -17.64 -9.78
CA TRP A 174 2.29 -16.68 -8.89
C TRP A 174 0.82 -16.99 -8.60
N HIS A 175 0.04 -17.26 -9.65
CA HIS A 175 -1.39 -17.53 -9.52
C HIS A 175 -1.64 -18.79 -8.71
N HIS A 176 -0.89 -19.87 -8.95
CA HIS A 176 -0.98 -21.11 -8.17
C HIS A 176 -0.68 -20.88 -6.68
N LEU A 177 0.45 -20.22 -6.36
CA LEU A 177 0.79 -19.87 -4.97
C LEU A 177 -0.33 -19.05 -4.32
N ARG A 178 -0.84 -18.04 -5.03
CA ARG A 178 -1.88 -17.16 -4.52
C ARG A 178 -3.19 -17.91 -4.29
N GLN A 179 -3.57 -18.82 -5.18
CA GLN A 179 -4.76 -19.65 -5.02
C GLN A 179 -4.70 -20.55 -3.78
N VAL A 180 -3.53 -21.13 -3.48
CA VAL A 180 -3.35 -21.96 -2.28
C VAL A 180 -3.38 -21.09 -1.02
N LEU A 181 -2.60 -20.01 -0.97
CA LEU A 181 -2.51 -19.13 0.20
C LEU A 181 -3.83 -18.43 0.52
N ASN A 182 -4.57 -17.96 -0.48
CA ASN A 182 -5.85 -17.29 -0.27
C ASN A 182 -6.86 -18.18 0.46
N LYS A 183 -6.78 -19.51 0.28
CA LYS A 183 -7.67 -20.45 0.96
C LYS A 183 -7.48 -20.49 2.46
N ARG A 184 -6.30 -20.10 2.99
CA ARG A 184 -5.95 -20.18 4.42
C ARG A 184 -5.78 -18.82 5.09
N MET A 185 -5.39 -17.79 4.33
CA MET A 185 -5.07 -16.47 4.89
C MET A 185 -6.16 -15.43 4.70
N LEU A 186 -6.98 -15.51 3.64
CA LEU A 186 -7.90 -14.44 3.27
C LEU A 186 -9.38 -14.81 3.42
N LYS A 187 -9.69 -16.07 3.73
CA LYS A 187 -11.07 -16.48 4.02
C LYS A 187 -11.41 -16.09 5.46
N PRO A 188 -12.54 -15.39 5.71
CA PRO A 188 -12.93 -15.00 7.06
C PRO A 188 -13.02 -16.19 8.03
N SER A 189 -13.50 -17.35 7.57
CA SER A 189 -13.59 -18.57 8.39
C SER A 189 -12.23 -19.08 8.87
N GLU A 190 -11.20 -18.96 8.04
CA GLU A 190 -9.84 -19.40 8.39
C GLU A 190 -9.13 -18.33 9.22
N ALA A 191 -9.41 -17.05 8.94
CA ALA A 191 -8.88 -15.94 9.73
C ALA A 191 -9.32 -16.01 11.21
N LEU A 192 -10.51 -16.56 11.48
CA LEU A 192 -10.99 -16.80 12.84
C LEU A 192 -10.14 -17.80 13.62
N LEU A 193 -9.43 -18.72 12.97
CA LEU A 193 -8.56 -19.70 13.64
C LEU A 193 -7.40 -19.03 14.37
N TYR A 194 -6.98 -17.85 13.91
CA TYR A 194 -5.90 -17.07 14.52
C TYR A 194 -6.41 -16.07 15.57
N ALA A 195 -7.73 -15.93 15.74
CA ALA A 195 -8.31 -14.87 16.56
C ALA A 195 -7.93 -15.01 18.04
N ASP A 196 -7.99 -16.23 18.59
CA ASP A 196 -7.66 -16.46 19.99
C ASP A 196 -6.19 -16.17 20.28
N SER A 197 -5.29 -16.66 19.44
CA SER A 197 -3.85 -16.40 19.59
C SER A 197 -3.49 -14.93 19.39
N ILE A 198 -4.18 -14.21 18.49
CA ILE A 198 -4.00 -12.75 18.37
C ILE A 198 -4.55 -12.03 19.60
N ASN A 199 -5.67 -12.49 20.18
CA ASN A 199 -6.26 -11.90 21.38
C ASN A 199 -5.33 -12.03 22.60
N GLU A 200 -4.54 -13.10 22.69
CA GLU A 200 -3.48 -13.23 23.71
C GLU A 200 -2.43 -12.13 23.55
N VAL A 201 -1.88 -11.96 22.34
CA VAL A 201 -0.89 -10.89 22.04
C VAL A 201 -1.47 -9.48 22.30
N VAL A 202 -2.76 -9.26 21.99
CA VAL A 202 -3.44 -8.00 22.29
C VAL A 202 -3.58 -7.78 23.80
N SER A 203 -3.89 -8.84 24.55
CA SER A 203 -4.00 -8.77 26.01
C SER A 203 -2.66 -8.39 26.64
N ASP A 204 -1.57 -9.01 26.18
CA ASP A 204 -0.21 -8.69 26.62
C ASP A 204 0.20 -7.26 26.24
N LEU A 205 -0.17 -6.79 25.05
CA LEU A 205 0.03 -5.40 24.65
C LEU A 205 -0.70 -4.43 25.61
N ILE A 206 -1.94 -4.71 25.99
CA ILE A 206 -2.71 -3.85 26.90
C ILE A 206 -2.03 -3.77 28.27
N VAL A 207 -1.59 -4.90 28.82
CA VAL A 207 -0.85 -4.96 30.09
C VAL A 207 0.43 -4.14 29.98
N HIS A 208 1.20 -4.32 28.90
CA HIS A 208 2.44 -3.61 28.70
C HIS A 208 2.23 -2.10 28.52
N LEU A 209 1.18 -1.67 27.82
CA LEU A 209 0.81 -0.26 27.69
C LEU A 209 0.44 0.37 29.03
N GLN A 210 -0.23 -0.37 29.92
CA GLN A 210 -0.54 0.10 31.27
C GLN A 210 0.73 0.26 32.11
N ASP A 211 1.66 -0.69 32.02
CA ASP A 211 2.97 -0.64 32.69
C ASP A 211 3.80 0.56 32.20
N GLU A 212 3.97 0.73 30.89
CA GLU A 212 4.68 1.87 30.31
C GLU A 212 4.05 3.22 30.68
N ARG A 213 2.71 3.28 30.72
CA ARG A 213 1.99 4.46 31.16
C ARG A 213 2.23 4.78 32.63
N SER A 214 2.35 3.76 33.49
CA SER A 214 2.61 3.92 34.93
C SER A 214 4.03 4.47 35.22
N LYS A 215 4.99 4.16 34.35
CA LYS A 215 6.37 4.68 34.41
C LYS A 215 6.46 6.15 33.98
N SER A 216 5.46 6.65 33.25
CA SER A 216 5.41 8.04 32.85
C SER A 216 5.14 8.96 34.04
N SER A 217 5.90 10.05 34.15
CA SER A 217 5.67 11.10 35.16
C SER A 217 4.27 11.73 35.08
N SER A 218 3.63 11.67 33.91
CA SER A 218 2.26 12.15 33.69
C SER A 218 1.18 11.12 34.02
N GLY A 219 1.53 9.83 34.11
CA GLY A 219 0.57 8.73 34.22
C GLY A 219 -0.43 8.64 33.06
N VAL A 220 -0.19 9.32 31.93
CA VAL A 220 -1.13 9.42 30.79
C VAL A 220 -0.45 9.13 29.45
N LYS A 221 0.84 9.47 29.31
CA LYS A 221 1.57 9.34 28.06
C LYS A 221 2.43 8.08 28.02
N VAL A 222 2.46 7.42 26.86
CA VAL A 222 3.49 6.43 26.50
C VAL A 222 4.44 7.08 25.50
N ASP A 223 5.74 7.04 25.77
CA ASP A 223 6.72 7.86 25.03
C ASP A 223 7.07 7.30 23.64
N ASP A 224 7.19 5.98 23.48
CA ASP A 224 7.55 5.34 22.20
C ASP A 224 6.45 4.39 21.70
N MET A 225 5.30 4.97 21.36
CA MET A 225 4.17 4.23 20.80
C MET A 225 4.51 3.52 19.48
N ALA A 226 5.41 4.08 18.67
CA ALA A 226 5.76 3.49 17.38
C ALA A 226 6.50 2.16 17.58
N ASN A 227 7.50 2.13 18.46
CA ASN A 227 8.25 0.91 18.75
C ASN A 227 7.35 -0.20 19.32
N LEU A 228 6.44 0.16 20.23
CA LEU A 228 5.48 -0.79 20.80
C LEU A 228 4.57 -1.40 19.73
N LEU A 229 4.04 -0.58 18.83
CA LEU A 229 3.19 -1.06 17.73
C LEU A 229 3.98 -1.92 16.73
N TYR A 230 5.27 -1.64 16.51
CA TYR A 230 6.13 -2.51 15.69
C TYR A 230 6.35 -3.88 16.34
N ARG A 231 6.62 -3.93 17.65
CA ARG A 231 6.78 -5.19 18.38
C ARG A 231 5.50 -6.00 18.35
N PHE A 232 4.37 -5.36 18.65
CA PHE A 232 3.04 -5.97 18.57
C PHE A 232 2.76 -6.54 17.18
N ALA A 233 3.02 -5.77 16.11
CA ALA A 233 2.78 -6.23 14.74
C ALA A 233 3.66 -7.44 14.39
N LEU A 234 4.93 -7.46 14.82
CA LEU A 234 5.82 -8.59 14.61
C LEU A 234 5.32 -9.83 15.35
N GLU A 235 5.03 -9.71 16.64
CA GLU A 235 4.54 -10.81 17.47
C GLU A 235 3.22 -11.37 16.96
N GLY A 236 2.27 -10.50 16.60
CA GLY A 236 0.99 -10.90 16.03
C GLY A 236 1.15 -11.68 14.71
N VAL A 237 2.06 -11.26 13.83
CA VAL A 237 2.34 -12.01 12.59
C VAL A 237 3.03 -13.34 12.90
N PHE A 238 3.98 -13.39 13.83
CA PHE A 238 4.67 -14.63 14.20
C PHE A 238 3.72 -15.66 14.80
N VAL A 239 2.81 -15.24 15.68
CA VAL A 239 1.83 -16.13 16.30
C VAL A 239 0.82 -16.63 15.27
N ALA A 240 0.27 -15.74 14.44
CA ALA A 240 -0.68 -16.12 13.39
C ALA A 240 -0.05 -17.07 12.35
N CYS A 241 1.17 -16.78 11.90
CA CYS A 241 1.87 -17.64 10.93
C CYS A 241 2.43 -18.92 11.56
N GLY A 242 2.87 -18.87 12.83
CA GLY A 242 3.38 -20.02 13.57
C GLY A 242 2.30 -21.06 13.85
N GLY A 243 1.08 -20.61 14.19
CA GLY A 243 -0.10 -21.47 14.25
C GLY A 243 -0.42 -22.11 12.90
N ALA A 244 -0.36 -21.34 11.81
CA ALA A 244 -0.60 -21.83 10.45
C ALA A 244 0.45 -22.84 9.94
N MET A 245 1.69 -22.79 10.43
CA MET A 245 2.76 -23.72 10.04
C MET A 245 2.75 -25.02 10.84
N ASN A 246 2.18 -25.07 12.04
CA ASN A 246 2.07 -26.30 12.83
C ASN A 246 0.96 -27.25 12.30
N GLU A 247 0.07 -26.75 11.43
CA GLU A 247 -1.00 -27.51 10.80
C GLU A 247 -0.71 -27.92 9.33
N LEU A 248 0.51 -27.66 8.82
CA LEU A 248 0.98 -28.03 7.48
C LEU A 248 2.08 -29.10 7.55
#